data_AF-A0A3E2TM09-F1
#
_entry.id   AF-A0A3E2TM09-F1
#
_cell.length_a   1.000
_cell.length_b   1.000
_cell.length_c   1.000
_cell.angle_alpha   90.00
_cell.angle_beta   90.00
_cell.angle_gamma   90.00
#
_symmetry.space_group_name_H-M   'P 1'
#
loop_
_entity.id
_entity.type
_entity.pdbx_description
1 polymer ?
#
loop_
_entity_poly.entity_id
_entity_poly.type
_entity_poly.pdbx_seq_one_letter_code
_entity_poly.pdbx_strand_id
1 'polypeptide(L)'
;MYDDNHHEIVNIFINVLRKYNLNLNFEKIELEDFPYYAVKNFDRVIEAYRNSKLEDYDLIKLFNDFFEMEKAGTRGAIRYLLKSIQKDSLRYNNEQLFNSYLFTIMANDPRSVTKACSLIIKNNNLAKLNNDQVSLINNMLINNLKKNYDLEVIWLLYVLIETDNIKEDSEIIDPILRSENELAITMVLRKDLNNSFNEISDKYKPWILNYELYAHGYLSLKELEFKLPLKK
;
A
#
# COMPACT_ATOMS: atom_id res chain seq x y z
N MET A 1 -10.12 -23.62 -33.14
CA MET A 1 -9.07 -24.58 -32.75
C MET A 1 -8.32 -24.04 -31.54
N TYR A 2 -8.95 -23.99 -30.37
CA TYR A 2 -8.35 -23.44 -29.12
C TYR A 2 -8.91 -24.13 -27.86
N ASP A 3 -9.31 -25.40 -27.95
CA ASP A 3 -9.90 -26.13 -26.81
C ASP A 3 -8.86 -26.97 -26.05
N ASP A 4 -7.80 -27.45 -26.72
CA ASP A 4 -6.88 -28.45 -26.15
C ASP A 4 -5.86 -27.90 -25.14
N ASN A 5 -5.68 -26.58 -25.02
CA ASN A 5 -4.61 -25.98 -24.19
C ASN A 5 -5.01 -25.84 -22.70
N HIS A 6 -6.31 -25.76 -22.39
CA HIS A 6 -6.81 -25.50 -21.04
C HIS A 6 -6.67 -26.71 -20.11
N HIS A 7 -6.99 -27.91 -20.62
CA HIS A 7 -6.83 -29.15 -19.88
C HIS A 7 -5.36 -29.44 -19.54
N GLU A 8 -4.44 -29.04 -20.41
CA GLU A 8 -3.01 -29.21 -20.18
C GLU A 8 -2.51 -28.33 -19.02
N ILE A 9 -2.92 -27.06 -18.99
CA ILE A 9 -2.59 -26.11 -17.90
C ILE A 9 -3.15 -26.58 -16.56
N VAL A 10 -4.41 -27.02 -16.53
CA VAL A 10 -5.04 -27.54 -15.31
C VAL A 10 -4.29 -28.77 -14.79
N ASN A 11 -3.86 -29.66 -15.69
CA ASN A 11 -3.08 -30.84 -15.33
C ASN A 11 -1.68 -30.49 -14.79
N ILE A 12 -0.99 -29.49 -15.36
CA ILE A 12 0.28 -28.99 -14.82
C ILE A 12 0.07 -28.48 -13.39
N PHE A 13 -0.96 -27.68 -13.16
CA PHE A 13 -1.26 -27.10 -11.86
C PHE A 13 -1.61 -28.18 -10.81
N ILE A 14 -2.43 -29.17 -11.18
CA ILE A 14 -2.74 -30.33 -10.33
C ILE A 14 -1.48 -31.10 -9.96
N ASN A 15 -0.57 -31.32 -10.91
CA ASN A 15 0.68 -32.03 -10.66
C ASN A 15 1.59 -31.28 -9.69
N VAL A 16 1.58 -29.95 -9.69
CA VAL A 16 2.28 -29.14 -8.69
C VAL A 16 1.63 -29.32 -7.32
N LEU A 17 0.31 -29.18 -7.20
CA LEU A 17 -0.41 -29.31 -5.93
C LEU A 17 -0.26 -30.70 -5.31
N ARG A 18 -0.26 -31.75 -6.13
CA ARG A 18 -0.03 -33.14 -5.68
C ARG A 18 1.34 -33.32 -5.00
N LYS A 19 2.37 -32.59 -5.42
CA LYS A 19 3.70 -32.62 -4.73
C LYS A 19 3.62 -32.14 -3.29
N TYR A 20 2.58 -31.37 -2.94
CA TYR A 20 2.32 -30.86 -1.61
C TYR A 20 1.11 -31.54 -0.94
N ASN A 21 0.66 -32.68 -1.46
CA ASN A 21 -0.49 -33.44 -0.95
C ASN A 21 -1.83 -32.66 -0.95
N LEU A 22 -1.95 -31.66 -1.84
CA LEU A 22 -3.17 -30.88 -2.05
C LEU A 22 -3.93 -31.40 -3.28
N ASN A 23 -5.25 -31.52 -3.16
CA ASN A 23 -6.14 -31.93 -4.25
C ASN A 23 -7.14 -30.81 -4.57
N LEU A 24 -7.39 -30.60 -5.87
CA LEU A 24 -8.41 -29.69 -6.35
C LEU A 24 -9.77 -30.37 -6.38
N ASN A 25 -10.80 -29.68 -5.89
CA ASN A 25 -12.18 -30.07 -6.10
C ASN A 25 -12.66 -29.48 -7.43
N PHE A 26 -12.83 -30.34 -8.45
CA PHE A 26 -13.23 -29.96 -9.80
C PHE A 26 -14.59 -29.28 -9.88
N GLU A 27 -15.51 -29.56 -8.95
CA GLU A 27 -16.84 -28.94 -8.91
C GLU A 27 -16.79 -27.47 -8.46
N LYS A 28 -15.65 -27.01 -7.95
CA LYS A 28 -15.44 -25.64 -7.46
C LYS A 28 -14.39 -24.87 -8.27
N ILE A 29 -14.01 -25.38 -9.44
CA ILE A 29 -13.06 -24.72 -10.33
C ILE A 29 -13.85 -23.83 -11.28
N GLU A 30 -13.56 -22.53 -11.25
CA GLU A 30 -14.01 -21.58 -12.25
C GLU A 30 -12.81 -21.17 -13.11
N LEU A 31 -12.94 -21.37 -14.43
CA LEU A 31 -11.96 -20.90 -15.40
C LEU A 31 -12.41 -19.52 -15.88
N GLU A 32 -11.78 -18.47 -15.34
CA GLU A 32 -11.95 -17.11 -15.86
C GLU A 32 -10.95 -16.86 -16.98
N ASP A 33 -11.42 -16.37 -18.13
CA ASP A 33 -10.54 -15.84 -19.16
C ASP A 33 -9.74 -14.66 -18.59
N PHE A 34 -8.41 -14.78 -18.64
CA PHE A 34 -7.52 -13.70 -18.24
C PHE A 34 -7.81 -12.47 -19.12
N PRO A 35 -8.14 -11.29 -18.57
CA PRO A 35 -8.68 -10.19 -19.36
C PRO A 35 -7.57 -9.52 -20.17
N TYR A 36 -7.22 -10.10 -21.33
CA TYR A 36 -6.29 -9.48 -22.28
C TYR A 36 -6.93 -8.35 -23.10
N TYR A 37 -8.24 -8.09 -22.98
CA TYR A 37 -8.94 -7.11 -23.81
C TYR A 37 -9.99 -6.26 -23.08
N ALA A 38 -9.70 -5.84 -21.85
CA ALA A 38 -10.23 -4.56 -21.37
C ALA A 38 -9.23 -3.43 -21.69
N VAL A 39 -8.68 -3.40 -22.91
CA VAL A 39 -7.99 -2.21 -23.42
C VAL A 39 -9.08 -1.19 -23.78
N LYS A 40 -9.83 -0.74 -22.77
CA LYS A 40 -10.20 0.68 -22.76
C LYS A 40 -8.85 1.38 -22.87
N ASN A 41 -8.68 2.15 -23.92
CA ASN A 41 -7.40 2.76 -24.24
C ASN A 41 -7.14 3.85 -23.19
N PHE A 42 -6.77 3.44 -21.97
CA PHE A 42 -6.62 4.30 -20.80
C PHE A 42 -5.59 5.38 -21.10
N ASP A 43 -4.53 5.01 -21.83
CA ASP A 43 -3.58 5.94 -22.41
C ASP A 43 -4.30 7.03 -23.21
N ARG A 44 -5.15 6.66 -24.17
CA ARG A 44 -5.93 7.65 -24.96
C ARG A 44 -6.83 8.53 -24.09
N VAL A 45 -7.46 7.97 -23.06
CA VAL A 45 -8.33 8.74 -22.15
C VAL A 45 -7.50 9.76 -21.37
N ILE A 46 -6.37 9.34 -20.79
CA ILE A 46 -5.51 10.20 -19.96
C ILE A 46 -4.76 11.24 -20.82
N GLU A 47 -4.27 10.86 -21.99
CA GLU A 47 -3.57 11.75 -22.93
C GLU A 47 -4.46 12.90 -23.41
N ALA A 48 -5.78 12.70 -23.49
CA ALA A 48 -6.72 13.78 -23.78
C ALA A 48 -6.66 14.92 -22.73
N TYR A 49 -6.26 14.60 -21.49
CA TYR A 49 -6.16 15.54 -20.37
C TYR A 49 -4.73 16.07 -20.13
N ARG A 50 -3.73 15.67 -20.95
CA ARG A 50 -2.33 16.07 -20.74
C ARG A 50 -1.90 17.31 -21.51
N ASN A 51 -2.55 17.57 -22.63
CA ASN A 51 -2.15 18.65 -23.55
C ASN A 51 -2.59 20.04 -23.09
N SER A 52 -3.51 20.13 -22.13
CA SER A 52 -4.02 21.39 -21.60
C SER A 52 -3.95 21.43 -20.07
N LYS A 53 -4.01 22.65 -19.54
CA LYS A 53 -4.24 22.85 -18.11
C LYS A 53 -5.67 22.42 -17.80
N LEU A 54 -5.83 21.56 -16.81
CA LEU A 54 -7.11 21.01 -16.39
C LEU A 54 -7.84 21.97 -15.48
N GLU A 55 -9.10 22.21 -15.81
CA GLU A 55 -10.06 22.83 -14.91
C GLU A 55 -10.63 21.77 -13.95
N ASP A 56 -11.26 22.23 -12.86
CA ASP A 56 -11.80 21.33 -11.82
C ASP A 56 -12.80 20.31 -12.39
N TYR A 57 -13.60 20.72 -13.36
CA TYR A 57 -14.53 19.84 -14.06
C TYR A 57 -13.83 18.68 -14.79
N ASP A 58 -12.71 18.96 -15.45
CA ASP A 58 -11.96 17.95 -16.19
C ASP A 58 -11.34 16.92 -15.23
N LEU A 59 -10.84 17.41 -14.09
CA LEU A 59 -10.30 16.54 -13.05
C LEU A 59 -11.38 15.63 -12.45
N ILE A 60 -12.55 16.21 -12.12
CA ILE A 60 -13.71 15.45 -11.62
C ILE A 60 -14.12 14.38 -12.62
N LYS A 61 -14.25 14.76 -13.89
CA LYS A 61 -14.65 13.86 -14.96
C LYS A 61 -13.65 12.71 -15.12
N LEU A 62 -12.36 13.00 -15.14
CA LEU A 62 -11.30 11.99 -15.24
C LEU A 62 -11.40 10.95 -14.12
N PHE A 63 -11.49 11.37 -12.85
CA PHE A 63 -11.59 10.41 -11.74
C PHE A 63 -12.90 9.62 -11.79
N ASN A 64 -14.03 10.27 -12.06
CA ASN A 64 -15.33 9.61 -12.14
C ASN A 64 -15.36 8.56 -13.27
N ASP A 65 -14.78 8.86 -14.43
CA ASP A 65 -14.70 7.91 -15.55
C ASP A 65 -13.95 6.63 -15.12
N PHE A 66 -12.83 6.77 -14.41
CA PHE A 66 -12.07 5.62 -13.91
C PHE A 66 -12.75 4.88 -12.76
N PHE A 67 -13.48 5.57 -11.88
CA PHE A 67 -14.30 4.95 -10.84
C PHE A 67 -15.43 4.12 -11.43
N GLU A 68 -16.12 4.64 -12.44
CA GLU A 68 -17.16 3.90 -13.17
C GLU A 68 -16.57 2.70 -13.92
N MET A 69 -15.35 2.83 -14.49
CA MET A 69 -14.65 1.70 -15.12
C MET A 69 -14.34 0.57 -14.12
N GLU A 70 -13.81 0.90 -12.94
CA GLU A 70 -13.51 -0.07 -11.88
C GLU A 70 -14.81 -0.75 -11.40
N LYS A 71 -15.85 0.05 -11.14
CA LYS A 71 -17.17 -0.43 -10.70
C LYS A 71 -17.85 -1.33 -11.74
N ALA A 72 -17.65 -1.05 -13.04
CA ALA A 72 -18.13 -1.87 -14.14
C ALA A 72 -17.32 -3.16 -14.36
N GLY A 73 -16.36 -3.48 -13.48
CA GLY A 73 -15.59 -4.72 -13.50
C GLY A 73 -14.23 -4.63 -14.19
N THR A 74 -13.79 -3.44 -14.63
CA THR A 74 -12.45 -3.25 -15.18
C THR A 74 -11.43 -3.15 -14.03
N ARG A 75 -11.08 -4.31 -13.46
CA ARG A 75 -10.20 -4.42 -12.29
C ARG A 75 -8.86 -3.70 -12.52
N GLY A 76 -8.49 -2.77 -11.64
CA GLY A 76 -7.23 -2.05 -11.68
C GLY A 76 -7.20 -0.78 -12.55
N ALA A 77 -8.36 -0.31 -13.02
CA ALA A 77 -8.50 0.97 -13.70
C ALA A 77 -7.98 2.12 -12.82
N ILE A 78 -8.39 2.18 -11.55
CA ILE A 78 -7.95 3.24 -10.61
C ILE A 78 -6.43 3.19 -10.43
N ARG A 79 -5.89 1.98 -10.19
CA ARG A 79 -4.44 1.78 -10.02
C ARG A 79 -3.67 2.22 -11.26
N TYR A 80 -4.22 1.96 -12.44
CA TYR A 80 -3.63 2.38 -13.71
C TYR A 80 -3.63 3.91 -13.86
N LEU A 81 -4.74 4.59 -13.53
CA LEU A 81 -4.82 6.04 -13.52
C LEU A 81 -3.72 6.65 -12.64
N LEU A 82 -3.63 6.21 -11.39
CA LEU A 82 -2.63 6.72 -10.45
C LEU A 82 -1.19 6.45 -10.92
N LYS A 83 -0.92 5.25 -11.47
CA LYS A 83 0.39 4.92 -12.05
C LYS A 83 0.75 5.85 -13.22
N SER A 84 -0.23 6.18 -14.06
CA SER A 84 -0.04 7.05 -15.21
C SER A 84 0.26 8.48 -14.79
N ILE A 85 -0.52 9.03 -13.83
CA ILE A 85 -0.28 10.36 -13.25
C ILE A 85 1.09 10.43 -12.54
N GLN A 86 1.50 9.35 -11.87
CA GLN A 86 2.81 9.29 -11.22
C GLN A 86 3.96 9.34 -12.23
N LYS A 87 3.83 8.60 -13.34
CA LYS A 87 4.81 8.54 -14.42
C LYS A 87 4.95 9.89 -15.11
N ASP A 88 3.82 10.52 -15.42
CA ASP A 88 3.78 11.82 -16.09
C ASP A 88 2.58 12.63 -15.59
N SER A 89 2.92 13.78 -14.99
CA SER A 89 2.05 14.57 -14.13
C SER A 89 1.03 15.36 -14.93
N LEU A 90 -0.21 15.40 -14.42
CA LEU A 90 -1.24 16.29 -14.93
C LEU A 90 -0.99 17.73 -14.51
N ARG A 91 -1.41 18.69 -15.34
CA ARG A 91 -1.35 20.12 -15.04
C ARG A 91 -2.70 20.60 -14.54
N TYR A 92 -2.87 20.81 -13.24
CA TYR A 92 -4.11 21.29 -12.61
C TYR A 92 -3.79 22.38 -11.57
N ASN A 93 -4.79 23.19 -11.19
CA ASN A 93 -4.64 24.21 -10.13
C ASN A 93 -5.14 23.74 -8.76
N ASN A 94 -6.21 22.95 -8.74
CA ASN A 94 -6.90 22.62 -7.49
C ASN A 94 -6.32 21.36 -6.86
N GLU A 95 -5.25 21.55 -6.10
CA GLU A 95 -4.56 20.47 -5.37
C GLU A 95 -5.43 19.86 -4.27
N GLN A 96 -6.33 20.63 -3.66
CA GLN A 96 -7.27 20.12 -2.65
C GLN A 96 -8.27 19.14 -3.25
N LEU A 97 -8.77 19.42 -4.45
CA LEU A 97 -9.65 18.52 -5.19
C LEU A 97 -8.91 17.23 -5.57
N PHE A 98 -7.68 17.35 -6.09
CA PHE A 98 -6.86 16.18 -6.40
C PHE A 98 -6.61 15.32 -5.16
N ASN A 99 -6.21 15.93 -4.04
CA ASN A 99 -5.95 15.22 -2.79
C ASN A 99 -7.23 14.55 -2.26
N SER A 100 -8.39 15.20 -2.36
CA SER A 100 -9.67 14.60 -1.99
C SER A 100 -9.91 13.27 -2.71
N TYR A 101 -9.65 13.21 -4.02
CA TYR A 101 -9.73 11.96 -4.77
C TYR A 101 -8.73 10.90 -4.31
N LEU A 102 -7.48 11.29 -4.01
CA LEU A 102 -6.48 10.36 -3.46
C LEU A 102 -6.94 9.78 -2.12
N PHE A 103 -7.47 10.61 -1.22
CA PHE A 103 -8.00 10.17 0.07
C PHE A 103 -9.22 9.26 -0.08
N THR A 104 -10.12 9.56 -1.02
CA THR A 104 -11.23 8.66 -1.35
C THR A 104 -10.71 7.31 -1.83
N ILE A 105 -9.69 7.28 -2.68
CA ILE A 105 -9.08 6.03 -3.16
C ILE A 105 -8.42 5.28 -2.00
N MET A 106 -7.67 5.96 -1.14
CA MET A 106 -7.04 5.34 0.04
C MET A 106 -8.06 4.68 0.97
N ALA A 107 -9.22 5.31 1.16
CA ALA A 107 -10.26 4.78 2.05
C ALA A 107 -10.97 3.55 1.47
N ASN A 108 -11.14 3.49 0.14
CA ASN A 108 -12.10 2.58 -0.50
C ASN A 108 -11.47 1.54 -1.44
N ASP A 109 -10.24 1.75 -1.91
CA ASP A 109 -9.56 0.82 -2.82
C ASP A 109 -8.19 0.38 -2.27
N PRO A 110 -8.15 -0.70 -1.47
CA PRO A 110 -6.93 -1.26 -0.91
C PRO A 110 -5.85 -1.54 -1.96
N ARG A 111 -6.26 -1.93 -3.18
CA ARG A 111 -5.32 -2.24 -4.27
C ARG A 111 -4.57 -1.01 -4.77
N SER A 112 -5.10 0.18 -4.56
CA SER A 112 -4.53 1.45 -5.02
C SER A 112 -3.94 2.31 -3.91
N VAL A 113 -4.14 1.96 -2.63
CA VAL A 113 -3.62 2.69 -1.46
C VAL A 113 -2.15 3.05 -1.63
N THR A 114 -1.30 2.07 -1.93
CA THR A 114 0.15 2.28 -2.10
C THR A 114 0.48 3.35 -3.15
N LYS A 115 -0.28 3.40 -4.25
CA LYS A 115 -0.09 4.40 -5.30
C LYS A 115 -0.64 5.76 -4.91
N ALA A 116 -1.78 5.81 -4.24
CA ALA A 116 -2.33 7.06 -3.71
C ALA A 116 -1.38 7.69 -2.68
N CYS A 117 -0.88 6.90 -1.71
CA CYS A 117 0.15 7.34 -0.75
C CYS A 117 1.38 7.91 -1.46
N SER A 118 1.90 7.20 -2.48
CA SER A 118 3.08 7.66 -3.21
C SER A 118 2.86 8.98 -3.98
N LEU A 119 1.64 9.24 -4.45
CA LEU A 119 1.29 10.50 -5.09
C LEU A 119 1.15 11.64 -4.08
N ILE A 120 0.56 11.38 -2.90
CA ILE A 120 0.51 12.36 -1.81
C ILE A 120 1.92 12.80 -1.42
N ILE A 121 2.83 11.85 -1.19
CA ILE A 121 4.22 12.15 -0.82
C ILE A 121 4.91 12.98 -1.91
N LYS A 122 4.77 12.57 -3.19
CA LYS A 122 5.35 13.30 -4.32
C LYS A 122 4.82 14.74 -4.42
N ASN A 123 3.55 14.94 -4.12
CA ASN A 123 2.87 16.23 -4.21
C ASN A 123 2.99 17.08 -2.93
N ASN A 124 3.50 16.53 -1.83
CA ASN A 124 3.58 17.24 -0.55
C ASN A 124 4.44 18.52 -0.60
N ASN A 125 5.36 18.62 -1.57
CA ASN A 125 6.11 19.85 -1.82
C ASN A 125 5.24 21.02 -2.33
N LEU A 126 4.02 20.74 -2.79
CA LEU A 126 3.10 21.71 -3.39
C LEU A 126 1.98 22.13 -2.41
N ALA A 127 1.39 21.16 -1.69
CA ALA A 127 0.44 21.41 -0.61
C ALA A 127 0.72 20.49 0.59
N LYS A 128 0.97 21.11 1.75
CA LYS A 128 1.04 20.39 3.02
C LYS A 128 -0.33 19.79 3.37
N LEU A 129 -0.31 18.62 3.99
CA LEU A 129 -1.52 18.02 4.55
C LEU A 129 -2.12 18.93 5.64
N ASN A 130 -3.45 19.03 5.66
CA ASN A 130 -4.17 19.72 6.72
C ASN A 130 -4.52 18.77 7.88
N ASN A 131 -4.98 19.33 9.01
CA ASN A 131 -5.29 18.55 10.22
C ASN A 131 -6.38 17.50 9.99
N ASP A 132 -7.37 17.78 9.15
CA ASP A 132 -8.46 16.83 8.85
C ASP A 132 -7.93 15.63 8.05
N GLN A 133 -7.04 15.87 7.10
CA GLN A 133 -6.37 14.85 6.30
C GLN A 133 -5.44 13.99 7.18
N VAL A 134 -4.67 14.61 8.08
CA VAL A 134 -3.83 13.88 9.04
C VAL A 134 -4.68 13.01 9.96
N SER A 135 -5.79 13.55 10.48
CA SER A 135 -6.73 12.80 11.31
C SER A 135 -7.34 11.62 10.56
N LEU A 136 -7.67 11.80 9.27
CA LEU A 136 -8.16 10.72 8.42
C LEU A 136 -7.11 9.61 8.25
N ILE A 137 -5.85 9.96 7.98
CA ILE A 137 -4.74 8.99 7.86
C ILE A 137 -4.56 8.23 9.17
N ASN A 138 -4.56 8.92 10.32
CA ASN A 138 -4.45 8.27 11.63
C ASN A 138 -5.58 7.27 11.86
N ASN A 139 -6.82 7.64 11.54
CA ASN A 139 -7.97 6.74 11.63
C ASN A 139 -7.82 5.52 10.71
N MET A 140 -7.35 5.72 9.48
CA MET A 140 -7.05 4.60 8.56
C MET A 140 -5.95 3.71 9.14
N LEU A 141 -4.89 4.28 9.71
CA LEU A 141 -3.76 3.54 10.26
C LEU A 141 -4.20 2.67 11.44
N ILE A 142 -4.95 3.21 12.40
CA ILE A 142 -5.55 2.46 13.52
C ILE A 142 -6.41 1.30 13.00
N ASN A 143 -7.24 1.55 11.99
CA ASN A 143 -8.11 0.53 11.43
C ASN A 143 -7.33 -0.59 10.72
N ASN A 144 -6.26 -0.26 10.00
CA ASN A 144 -5.41 -1.24 9.33
C ASN A 144 -4.55 -2.03 10.31
N LEU A 145 -4.08 -1.41 11.41
CA LEU A 145 -3.42 -2.11 12.52
C LEU A 145 -4.34 -3.17 13.13
N LYS A 146 -5.61 -2.83 13.41
CA LYS A 146 -6.60 -3.79 13.95
C LYS A 146 -6.88 -4.97 13.02
N LYS A 147 -6.68 -4.79 11.71
CA LYS A 147 -6.90 -5.81 10.68
C LYS A 147 -5.64 -6.60 10.33
N ASN A 148 -4.48 -6.26 10.90
CA ASN A 148 -3.16 -6.80 10.54
C ASN A 148 -2.85 -6.61 9.04
N TYR A 149 -3.21 -5.46 8.48
CA TYR A 149 -2.91 -5.10 7.08
C TYR A 149 -1.57 -4.38 7.00
N ASP A 150 -0.50 -5.16 7.03
CA ASP A 150 0.85 -4.65 7.26
C ASP A 150 1.31 -3.65 6.21
N LEU A 151 1.02 -3.92 4.92
CA LEU A 151 1.46 -3.07 3.82
C LEU A 151 0.79 -1.69 3.88
N GLU A 152 -0.52 -1.65 4.15
CA GLU A 152 -1.29 -0.43 4.30
C GLU A 152 -0.80 0.39 5.49
N VAL A 153 -0.52 -0.25 6.64
CA VAL A 153 0.08 0.41 7.81
C VAL A 153 1.41 1.05 7.45
N ILE A 154 2.30 0.33 6.77
CA ILE A 154 3.61 0.83 6.34
C ILE A 154 3.45 2.06 5.45
N TRP A 155 2.58 1.99 4.43
CA TRP A 155 2.40 3.11 3.50
C TRP A 155 1.74 4.33 4.14
N LEU A 156 0.78 4.14 5.04
CA LEU A 156 0.13 5.24 5.77
C LEU A 156 1.10 5.91 6.74
N LEU A 157 1.87 5.12 7.49
CA LEU A 157 2.93 5.63 8.35
C LEU A 157 3.99 6.39 7.54
N TYR A 158 4.38 5.85 6.38
CA TYR A 158 5.34 6.50 5.50
C TYR A 158 4.85 7.85 4.99
N VAL A 159 3.55 8.00 4.69
CA VAL A 159 2.97 9.31 4.36
C VAL A 159 3.15 10.29 5.51
N LEU A 160 2.81 9.91 6.75
CA LEU A 160 2.93 10.81 7.88
C LEU A 160 4.39 11.25 8.13
N ILE A 161 5.34 10.33 7.98
CA ILE A 161 6.78 10.59 8.12
C ILE A 161 7.28 11.55 7.04
N GLU A 162 7.04 11.25 5.76
CA GLU A 162 7.57 12.05 4.65
C GLU A 162 6.85 13.39 4.49
N THR A 163 5.70 13.55 5.15
CA THR A 163 4.96 14.81 5.18
C THR A 163 5.17 15.62 6.46
N ASP A 164 6.05 15.19 7.37
CA ASP A 164 6.34 15.85 8.65
C ASP A 164 5.09 16.04 9.53
N ASN A 165 4.18 15.05 9.50
CA ASN A 165 2.91 15.06 10.24
C ASN A 165 2.87 14.02 11.38
N ILE A 166 4.03 13.54 11.81
CA ILE A 166 4.18 12.63 12.95
C ILE A 166 5.36 13.06 13.82
N LYS A 167 5.15 12.98 15.13
CA LYS A 167 6.13 13.32 16.18
C LYS A 167 6.15 12.23 17.24
N GLU A 168 7.14 12.27 18.13
CA GLU A 168 7.34 11.31 19.22
C GLU A 168 6.07 11.05 20.04
N ASP A 169 5.31 12.10 20.38
CA ASP A 169 4.10 11.99 21.22
C ASP A 169 2.81 11.70 20.43
N SER A 170 2.91 11.26 19.17
CA SER A 170 1.71 11.00 18.38
C SER A 170 0.97 9.78 18.92
N GLU A 171 -0.35 9.90 19.08
CA GLU A 171 -1.22 8.84 19.61
C GLU A 171 -1.12 7.51 18.84
N ILE A 172 -0.57 7.54 17.62
CA ILE A 172 -0.42 6.39 16.74
C ILE A 172 0.85 5.56 17.02
N ILE A 173 1.84 6.12 17.72
CA ILE A 173 3.12 5.46 18.00
C ILE A 173 2.92 4.23 18.87
N ASP A 174 2.28 4.40 20.04
CA ASP A 174 1.99 3.31 20.97
C ASP A 174 1.25 2.12 20.31
N PRO A 175 0.16 2.32 19.54
CA PRO A 175 -0.46 1.27 18.75
C PRO A 175 0.49 0.53 17.80
N ILE A 176 1.39 1.25 17.10
CA ILE A 176 2.35 0.64 16.19
C ILE A 176 3.35 -0.23 16.96
N LEU A 177 3.90 0.28 18.05
CA LEU A 177 4.88 -0.42 18.88
C LEU A 177 4.32 -1.69 19.53
N ARG A 178 3.01 -1.74 19.76
CA ARG A 178 2.30 -2.93 20.29
C ARG A 178 1.89 -3.93 19.21
N SER A 179 2.00 -3.57 17.92
CA SER A 179 1.57 -4.39 16.78
C SER A 179 2.63 -5.39 16.33
N GLU A 180 2.24 -6.40 15.55
CA GLU A 180 3.13 -7.38 14.92
C GLU A 180 3.84 -6.91 13.66
N ASN A 181 3.61 -5.67 13.23
CA ASN A 181 4.20 -5.12 12.03
C ASN A 181 5.65 -4.66 12.28
N GLU A 182 6.58 -5.59 12.10
CA GLU A 182 8.03 -5.38 12.29
C GLU A 182 8.57 -4.16 11.52
N LEU A 183 8.13 -3.98 10.27
CA LEU A 183 8.60 -2.90 9.42
C LEU A 183 8.09 -1.54 9.90
N ALA A 184 6.83 -1.46 10.33
CA ALA A 184 6.29 -0.22 10.91
C ALA A 184 7.04 0.16 12.20
N ILE A 185 7.31 -0.80 13.09
CA ILE A 185 8.12 -0.56 14.29
C ILE A 185 9.52 -0.07 13.91
N THR A 186 10.14 -0.70 12.91
CA THR A 186 11.47 -0.30 12.43
C THR A 186 11.47 1.12 11.86
N MET A 187 10.40 1.54 11.19
CA MET A 187 10.26 2.91 10.69
C MET A 187 10.16 3.93 11.82
N VAL A 188 9.42 3.60 12.89
CA VAL A 188 9.34 4.43 14.11
C VAL A 188 10.72 4.57 14.75
N LEU A 189 11.47 3.46 14.88
CA LEU A 189 12.83 3.44 15.42
C LEU A 189 13.79 4.31 14.61
N ARG A 190 13.86 4.12 13.28
CA ARG A 190 14.80 4.84 12.42
C ARG A 190 14.53 6.34 12.29
N LYS A 191 13.32 6.79 12.68
CA LYS A 191 12.94 8.20 12.64
C LYS A 191 12.94 8.82 14.03
N ASP A 192 13.47 8.12 15.04
CA ASP A 192 13.54 8.55 16.44
C ASP A 192 12.17 9.00 16.97
N LEU A 193 11.08 8.35 16.52
CA LEU A 193 9.70 8.72 16.87
C LEU A 193 9.23 8.13 18.21
N ASN A 194 10.16 7.63 19.04
CA ASN A 194 9.86 7.16 20.39
C ASN A 194 11.14 7.17 21.24
N ASN A 195 11.01 7.53 22.51
CA ASN A 195 12.11 7.60 23.48
C ASN A 195 12.36 6.30 24.26
N SER A 196 11.44 5.32 24.21
CA SER A 196 11.56 4.08 24.98
C SER A 196 11.41 2.83 24.10
N PHE A 197 12.50 2.41 23.47
CA PHE A 197 12.57 1.12 22.75
C PHE A 197 13.00 -0.06 23.65
N ASN A 198 13.40 0.23 24.89
CA ASN A 198 13.80 -0.79 25.88
C ASN A 198 12.64 -1.73 26.26
N GLU A 199 11.39 -1.32 26.11
CA GLU A 199 10.22 -2.17 26.39
C GLU A 199 9.85 -3.10 25.20
N ILE A 200 10.33 -2.78 24.00
CA ILE A 200 10.05 -3.53 22.77
C ILE A 200 11.02 -4.71 22.61
N SER A 201 12.21 -4.61 23.20
CA SER A 201 13.23 -5.66 23.16
C SER A 201 12.72 -7.00 23.68
N ASP A 202 11.80 -7.00 24.65
CA ASP A 202 11.38 -8.22 25.35
C ASP A 202 10.28 -9.00 24.63
N LYS A 203 9.64 -8.37 23.64
CA LYS A 203 8.41 -8.87 23.04
C LYS A 203 8.59 -9.44 21.63
N TYR A 204 9.63 -9.02 20.89
CA TYR A 204 9.74 -9.29 19.44
C TYR A 204 10.86 -10.24 19.03
N LYS A 205 10.47 -11.30 18.31
CA LYS A 205 11.34 -12.37 17.78
C LYS A 205 11.89 -12.19 16.35
N PRO A 206 11.41 -11.28 15.47
CA PRO A 206 11.90 -11.25 14.10
C PRO A 206 13.26 -10.54 14.00
N TRP A 207 14.02 -10.90 12.97
CA TRP A 207 15.46 -10.68 12.92
C TRP A 207 15.86 -9.27 12.48
N ILE A 208 15.02 -8.58 11.68
CA ILE A 208 15.33 -7.24 11.15
C ILE A 208 15.28 -6.24 12.30
N LEU A 209 14.18 -6.24 13.07
CA LEU A 209 14.03 -5.33 14.20
C LEU A 209 15.10 -5.57 15.27
N ASN A 210 15.43 -6.82 15.57
CA ASN A 210 16.52 -7.14 16.52
C ASN A 210 17.87 -6.62 16.01
N TYR A 211 18.15 -6.73 14.71
CA TYR A 211 19.36 -6.15 14.12
C TYR A 211 19.36 -4.63 14.22
N GLU A 212 18.23 -3.97 13.94
CA GLU A 212 18.10 -2.52 14.02
C GLU A 212 18.24 -2.01 15.46
N LEU A 213 17.63 -2.68 16.44
CA LEU A 213 17.79 -2.36 17.86
C LEU A 213 19.24 -2.49 18.31
N TYR A 214 19.97 -3.52 17.85
CA TYR A 214 21.41 -3.64 18.10
C TYR A 214 22.20 -2.50 17.44
N ALA A 215 21.91 -2.18 16.18
CA ALA A 215 22.59 -1.10 15.46
C ALA A 215 22.40 0.27 16.11
N HIS A 216 21.26 0.51 16.78
CA HIS A 216 20.97 1.73 17.53
C HIS A 216 21.38 1.66 19.01
N GLY A 217 22.01 0.56 19.45
CA GLY A 217 22.55 0.42 20.81
C GLY A 217 21.53 0.01 21.89
N TYR A 218 20.29 -0.35 21.51
CA TYR A 218 19.26 -0.85 22.43
C TYR A 218 19.39 -2.34 22.77
N LEU A 219 20.23 -3.08 22.03
CA LEU A 219 20.58 -4.47 22.33
C LEU A 219 22.10 -4.63 22.38
N SER A 220 22.59 -5.45 23.29
CA SER A 220 23.97 -5.94 23.28
C SER A 220 24.16 -7.07 22.26
N LEU A 221 25.42 -7.32 21.87
CA LEU A 221 25.75 -8.43 20.98
C LEU A 221 25.29 -9.79 21.53
N LYS A 222 25.42 -9.99 22.85
CA LYS A 222 24.98 -11.23 23.52
C LYS A 222 23.47 -11.43 23.44
N GLU A 223 22.70 -10.35 23.62
CA GLU A 223 21.24 -10.41 23.51
C GLU A 223 20.80 -10.65 22.06
N LEU A 224 21.50 -10.03 21.10
CA LEU A 224 21.26 -10.27 19.67
C LEU A 224 21.54 -11.74 19.32
N GLU A 225 22.69 -12.30 19.72
CA GLU A 225 23.05 -13.70 19.48
C GLU A 225 22.06 -14.68 20.13
N PHE A 226 21.50 -14.33 21.28
CA PHE A 226 20.47 -15.14 21.93
C PHE A 226 19.13 -15.10 21.20
N LYS A 227 18.76 -13.93 20.65
CA LYS A 227 17.46 -13.71 19.98
C LYS A 227 17.46 -14.17 18.52
N LEU A 228 18.60 -14.14 17.84
CA LEU A 228 18.71 -14.64 16.48
C LEU A 228 18.79 -16.18 16.46
N PRO A 229 17.98 -16.87 15.65
CA PRO A 229 18.08 -18.31 15.46
C PRO A 229 19.26 -18.64 14.53
N LEU A 230 20.47 -18.24 14.93
CA LEU A 230 21.69 -18.72 14.29
C LEU A 230 21.89 -20.14 14.83
N LYS A 231 21.83 -21.14 13.92
CA LYS A 231 22.12 -22.53 14.26
C LYS A 231 23.44 -22.58 15.02
N LYS A 232 23.39 -22.98 16.29
CA LYS A 232 24.56 -23.39 17.06
C LYS A 232 25.07 -24.73 16.54
#